data_AF-A0A1W9Q7E6-F1
#
_entry.id   AF-A0A1W9Q7E6-F1
#
_cell.length_a   1.000
_cell.length_b   1.000
_cell.length_c   1.000
_cell.angle_alpha   90.00
_cell.angle_beta   90.00
_cell.angle_gamma   90.00
#
_symmetry.space_group_name_H-M   'P 1'
#
loop_
_entity.id
_entity.type
_entity.pdbx_description
1 polymer ?
#
loop_
_entity_poly.entity_id
_entity_poly.type
_entity_poly.pdbx_seq_one_letter_code
_entity_poly.pdbx_strand_id
1 'polypeptide(L)'
;MKKTSLSLRSSLAFLAASAWVPSALAEAPPQTPAESSPAAFAAERPSAEGALSVELSLGDSGLQETDVLEALERELGVSVRASDAGERLVLRVEGTTLFASYGDPATRAVSREVQLPESEAAQLELIQLLSGNLVRDEASALLARLRAGPKETEMNVEPAPPEVAPPSAPDSPPPKEKELPPKRRGQMPISLTLFSPVSSDPFLKEHEAHFDVGAFYSEIGALSGLAVQGGVQKLHDGGRGLAVAGVGSHSGPFRGLNVNGFYGLVTSSEGLTVTGFYVRHKETFRGLTVSLVNSAGKAKAEKISEGPAPMSEGAMIGLVNIGGNLQGAQIGLVNVQAGKMRGAQIGLVNVSGDLSGAALGLLNFGPNVRASALAWASVNPELNAPARIAGPMGHVGVKYRIRNFYSLVGLGLGAEATGCGTEPPCRSNDVVFAPGFGAGYRFDLGPRFAVEVDGYHQVEFSPRGASNSHGATSGRVTASFKAADTVSFFIGGGPRLVVPNDDSPISVAPTFHAGIELF
;
A
#
# COMPACT_ATOMS: atom_id res chain seq x y z
N MET A 1 32.16 14.29 -27.70
CA MET A 1 31.71 14.75 -26.37
C MET A 1 30.20 14.53 -26.29
N LYS A 2 29.78 13.48 -25.58
CA LYS A 2 28.41 12.95 -25.58
C LYS A 2 27.57 13.67 -24.51
N LYS A 3 26.35 14.06 -24.88
CA LYS A 3 25.27 14.51 -23.98
C LYS A 3 24.54 13.28 -23.45
N THR A 4 24.42 13.16 -22.13
CA THR A 4 23.63 12.14 -21.44
C THR A 4 22.34 12.79 -20.91
N SER A 5 21.20 12.37 -21.45
CA SER A 5 19.86 12.62 -20.90
C SER A 5 19.49 11.48 -19.96
N LEU A 6 19.38 11.76 -18.66
CA LEU A 6 18.95 10.79 -17.65
C LEU A 6 17.43 10.91 -17.48
N SER A 7 16.67 9.91 -17.95
CA SER A 7 15.21 9.88 -17.78
C SER A 7 14.83 9.32 -16.40
N LEU A 8 14.23 10.16 -15.56
CA LEU A 8 13.55 9.78 -14.31
C LEU A 8 12.25 9.00 -14.65
N ARG A 9 12.32 7.67 -14.79
CA ARG A 9 11.11 6.82 -14.81
C ARG A 9 11.24 5.47 -14.08
N SER A 10 12.38 5.13 -13.48
CA SER A 10 12.67 3.76 -13.01
C SER A 10 12.78 3.55 -11.49
N SER A 11 12.41 4.51 -10.64
CA SER A 11 12.66 4.40 -9.18
C SER A 11 11.43 4.11 -8.29
N LEU A 12 10.27 3.79 -8.86
CA LEU A 12 9.02 3.55 -8.10
C LEU A 12 8.77 2.07 -7.73
N ALA A 13 9.70 1.15 -8.03
CA ALA A 13 9.50 -0.30 -7.84
C ALA A 13 10.18 -0.92 -6.60
N PHE A 14 10.95 -0.17 -5.80
CA PHE A 14 11.82 -0.75 -4.76
C PHE A 14 11.25 -0.79 -3.33
N LEU A 15 9.94 -0.55 -3.13
CA LEU A 15 9.30 -0.63 -1.81
C LEU A 15 8.17 -1.69 -1.74
N ALA A 16 8.25 -2.74 -2.56
CA ALA A 16 7.49 -3.97 -2.33
C ALA A 16 8.31 -4.89 -1.43
N ALA A 17 8.15 -4.74 -0.12
CA ALA A 17 8.79 -5.57 0.88
C ALA A 17 8.51 -7.06 0.62
N SER A 18 9.60 -7.78 0.37
CA SER A 18 9.71 -9.23 0.39
C SER A 18 8.98 -9.82 1.59
N ALA A 19 8.00 -10.68 1.33
CA ALA A 19 7.36 -11.51 2.33
C ALA A 19 8.41 -12.50 2.88
N TRP A 20 8.98 -12.17 4.03
CA TRP A 20 9.82 -13.06 4.81
C TRP A 20 8.94 -14.13 5.47
N VAL A 21 9.15 -15.39 5.08
CA VAL A 21 8.67 -16.58 5.79
C VAL A 21 9.83 -17.07 6.67
N PRO A 22 9.73 -17.05 8.00
CA PRO A 22 10.73 -17.70 8.83
C PRO A 22 10.43 -19.20 8.90
N SER A 23 11.23 -19.99 8.18
CA SER A 23 11.31 -21.44 8.37
C SER A 23 11.90 -21.72 9.75
N ALA A 24 11.13 -22.42 10.60
CA ALA A 24 11.53 -22.79 11.94
C ALA A 24 12.72 -23.75 11.94
N LEU A 25 13.69 -23.47 12.81
CA LEU A 25 14.76 -24.38 13.20
C LEU A 25 14.18 -25.66 13.82
N ALA A 26 14.55 -26.80 13.27
CA ALA A 26 14.61 -28.06 14.01
C ALA A 26 15.99 -28.69 13.71
N GLU A 27 16.93 -28.51 14.63
CA GLU A 27 18.16 -29.30 14.68
C GLU A 27 17.84 -30.69 15.25
N ALA A 28 18.18 -31.73 14.49
CA ALA A 28 18.46 -33.07 15.00
C ALA A 28 19.63 -33.67 14.17
N PRO A 29 20.46 -34.55 14.76
CA PRO A 29 21.90 -34.67 14.47
C PRO A 29 22.22 -35.57 13.25
N PRO A 30 23.49 -35.60 12.76
CA PRO A 30 23.81 -36.15 11.45
C PRO A 30 23.89 -37.68 11.47
N GLN A 31 23.36 -38.32 10.43
CA GLN A 31 23.71 -39.69 10.09
C GLN A 31 24.26 -39.75 8.66
N THR A 32 25.51 -40.16 8.56
CA THR A 32 26.24 -40.50 7.33
C THR A 32 25.84 -41.91 6.82
N PRO A 33 26.14 -42.22 5.54
CA PRO A 33 25.26 -42.98 4.66
C PRO A 33 25.54 -44.49 4.67
N ALA A 34 24.51 -45.29 4.41
CA ALA A 34 24.67 -46.67 4.00
C ALA A 34 23.94 -46.89 2.67
N GLU A 35 24.74 -47.28 1.67
CA GLU A 35 24.31 -47.76 0.36
C GLU A 35 23.33 -48.93 0.49
N SER A 36 22.23 -48.87 -0.25
CA SER A 36 21.68 -50.06 -0.92
C SER A 36 20.74 -49.64 -2.04
N SER A 37 21.01 -50.18 -3.23
CA SER A 37 20.14 -50.23 -4.41
C SER A 37 20.44 -51.58 -5.09
N PRO A 38 19.55 -52.18 -5.92
CA PRO A 38 18.13 -51.93 -6.16
C PRO A 38 17.28 -53.21 -6.01
N ALA A 39 15.98 -53.08 -5.72
CA ALA A 39 15.00 -54.07 -6.15
C ALA A 39 13.67 -53.37 -6.47
N ALA A 40 13.27 -53.51 -7.73
CA ALA A 40 12.13 -52.86 -8.35
C ALA A 40 10.82 -53.17 -7.63
N PHE A 41 10.12 -52.12 -7.20
CA PHE A 41 8.67 -52.09 -7.19
C PHE A 41 8.23 -51.26 -8.39
N ALA A 42 7.60 -51.94 -9.35
CA ALA A 42 6.83 -51.29 -10.39
C ALA A 42 5.70 -50.48 -9.74
N ALA A 43 5.85 -49.16 -9.73
CA ALA A 43 4.75 -48.24 -9.50
C ALA A 43 4.21 -47.80 -10.87
N GLU A 44 2.91 -47.98 -11.06
CA GLU A 44 2.16 -47.50 -12.22
C GLU A 44 2.50 -46.06 -12.56
N ARG A 45 2.84 -45.81 -13.83
CA ARG A 45 2.90 -44.46 -14.39
C ARG A 45 1.50 -43.86 -14.30
N PRO A 46 1.31 -42.65 -13.74
CA PRO A 46 0.03 -42.00 -13.78
C PRO A 46 -0.38 -41.73 -15.24
N SER A 47 -1.68 -41.88 -15.49
CA SER A 47 -2.35 -41.72 -16.78
C SER A 47 -2.10 -40.35 -17.42
N ALA A 48 -2.20 -40.32 -18.74
CA ALA A 48 -1.75 -39.26 -19.64
C ALA A 48 -2.61 -37.98 -19.68
N GLU A 49 -3.36 -37.63 -18.63
CA GLU A 49 -4.17 -36.40 -18.59
C GLU A 49 -3.59 -35.42 -17.56
N GLY A 50 -2.92 -34.36 -18.04
CA GLY A 50 -2.50 -33.25 -17.18
C GLY A 50 -1.14 -32.61 -17.49
N ALA A 51 -0.34 -33.16 -18.40
CA ALA A 51 0.94 -32.55 -18.78
C ALA A 51 0.76 -31.50 -19.89
N LEU A 52 1.50 -30.40 -19.79
CA LEU A 52 1.53 -29.36 -20.81
C LEU A 52 2.39 -29.83 -21.99
N SER A 53 1.78 -29.97 -23.18
CA SER A 53 2.50 -30.27 -24.42
C SER A 53 3.20 -29.01 -24.95
N VAL A 54 4.50 -29.13 -25.22
CA VAL A 54 5.35 -28.06 -25.76
C VAL A 54 5.94 -28.51 -27.08
N GLU A 55 5.76 -27.69 -28.13
CA GLU A 55 6.49 -27.85 -29.38
C GLU A 55 7.81 -27.07 -29.25
N LEU A 56 8.94 -27.77 -29.39
CA LEU A 56 10.27 -27.20 -29.19
C LEU A 56 11.11 -27.32 -30.46
N SER A 57 11.64 -26.20 -30.94
CA SER A 57 12.57 -26.15 -32.06
C SER A 57 13.76 -25.28 -31.69
N LEU A 58 14.89 -25.90 -31.30
CA LEU A 58 16.04 -25.19 -30.73
C LEU A 58 17.10 -24.76 -31.76
N GLY A 59 17.00 -25.17 -33.02
CA GLY A 59 17.97 -24.83 -34.07
C GLY A 59 19.43 -25.09 -33.65
N ASP A 60 20.34 -24.21 -34.08
CA ASP A 60 21.78 -24.25 -33.74
C ASP A 60 22.11 -23.48 -32.44
N SER A 61 21.14 -23.28 -31.53
CA SER A 61 21.29 -22.42 -30.35
C SER A 61 22.28 -22.92 -29.28
N GLY A 62 22.66 -24.20 -29.34
CA GLY A 62 23.51 -24.84 -28.33
C GLY A 62 22.76 -25.30 -27.07
N LEU A 63 21.47 -24.97 -26.94
CA LEU A 63 20.61 -25.40 -25.82
C LEU A 63 20.25 -26.88 -25.95
N GLN A 64 20.27 -27.61 -24.83
CA GLN A 64 19.76 -28.98 -24.76
C GLN A 64 18.26 -28.97 -24.46
N GLU A 65 17.52 -29.83 -25.16
CA GLU A 65 16.07 -29.98 -24.99
C GLU A 65 15.68 -30.37 -23.55
N THR A 66 16.47 -31.23 -22.91
CA THR A 66 16.26 -31.66 -21.52
C THR A 66 16.32 -30.49 -20.53
N ASP A 67 17.25 -29.57 -20.74
CA ASP A 67 17.49 -28.46 -19.81
C ASP A 67 16.38 -27.41 -19.94
N VAL A 68 15.86 -27.23 -21.16
CA VAL A 68 14.71 -26.36 -21.42
C VAL A 68 13.44 -26.93 -20.79
N LEU A 69 13.20 -28.24 -20.93
CA LEU A 69 12.02 -28.89 -20.34
C LEU A 69 12.06 -28.83 -18.80
N GLU A 70 13.20 -29.14 -18.17
CA GLU A 70 13.36 -29.05 -16.71
C GLU A 70 13.17 -27.60 -16.23
N ALA A 71 13.69 -26.64 -16.98
CA ALA A 71 13.52 -25.23 -16.69
C ALA A 71 12.04 -24.82 -16.73
N LEU A 72 11.26 -25.30 -17.71
CA LEU A 72 9.82 -25.03 -17.83
C LEU A 72 9.01 -25.68 -16.71
N GLU A 73 9.30 -26.92 -16.34
CA GLU A 73 8.63 -27.59 -15.22
C GLU A 73 8.84 -26.85 -13.90
N ARG A 74 10.06 -26.36 -13.66
CA ARG A 74 10.40 -25.58 -12.46
C ARG A 74 9.64 -24.26 -12.37
N GLU A 75 9.46 -23.58 -13.50
CA GLU A 75 8.75 -22.29 -13.54
C GLU A 75 7.23 -22.44 -13.51
N LEU A 76 6.69 -23.41 -14.25
CA LEU A 76 5.25 -23.59 -14.41
C LEU A 76 4.61 -24.42 -13.30
N GLY A 77 5.39 -25.24 -12.59
CA GLY A 77 4.91 -26.10 -11.52
C GLY A 77 3.98 -27.24 -11.98
N VAL A 78 4.03 -27.58 -13.27
CA VAL A 78 3.28 -28.68 -13.91
C VAL A 78 4.24 -29.52 -14.75
N SER A 79 3.92 -30.80 -14.96
CA SER A 79 4.71 -31.66 -15.85
C SER A 79 4.62 -31.16 -17.29
N VAL A 80 5.76 -31.12 -17.97
CA VAL A 80 5.89 -30.63 -19.35
C VAL A 80 6.40 -31.77 -20.24
N ARG A 81 5.90 -31.87 -21.47
CA ARG A 81 6.32 -32.91 -22.43
C ARG A 81 6.53 -32.30 -23.81
N ALA A 82 7.63 -32.67 -24.47
CA ALA A 82 7.82 -32.36 -25.88
C ALA A 82 6.77 -33.11 -26.73
N SER A 83 6.16 -32.40 -27.70
CA SER A 83 5.15 -32.97 -28.60
C SER A 83 5.22 -32.26 -29.96
N ASP A 84 5.21 -33.04 -31.04
CA ASP A 84 5.14 -32.55 -32.43
C ASP A 84 3.72 -32.10 -32.82
N ALA A 85 2.72 -32.44 -31.99
CA ALA A 85 1.36 -31.95 -32.08
C ALA A 85 1.14 -30.91 -30.97
N GLY A 86 1.51 -29.66 -31.26
CA GLY A 86 1.42 -28.53 -30.34
C GLY A 86 0.03 -27.91 -30.32
N GLU A 87 -0.59 -27.82 -29.14
CA GLU A 87 -1.86 -27.07 -29.00
C GLU A 87 -1.82 -26.02 -27.88
N ARG A 88 -0.69 -25.85 -27.16
CA ARG A 88 -0.64 -24.84 -26.09
C ARG A 88 0.61 -23.97 -26.03
N LEU A 89 1.83 -24.48 -26.05
CA LEU A 89 3.05 -23.65 -26.00
C LEU A 89 4.03 -24.07 -27.11
N VAL A 90 4.49 -23.11 -27.90
CA VAL A 90 5.48 -23.31 -28.99
C VAL A 90 6.67 -22.43 -28.71
N LEU A 91 7.88 -23.01 -28.71
CA LEU A 91 9.14 -22.29 -28.58
C LEU A 91 10.04 -22.64 -29.78
N ARG A 92 10.41 -21.62 -30.55
CA ARG A 92 11.30 -21.75 -31.71
C ARG A 92 12.46 -20.78 -31.58
N VAL A 93 13.68 -21.27 -31.77
CA VAL A 93 14.88 -20.46 -31.81
C VAL A 93 15.42 -20.43 -33.23
N GLU A 94 15.51 -19.23 -33.80
CA GLU A 94 16.13 -19.00 -35.11
C GLU A 94 17.31 -18.04 -34.93
N GLY A 95 18.53 -18.55 -35.09
CA GLY A 95 19.75 -17.79 -34.81
C GLY A 95 19.82 -17.36 -33.35
N THR A 96 19.82 -16.05 -33.09
CA THR A 96 19.84 -15.46 -31.74
C THR A 96 18.46 -15.00 -31.28
N THR A 97 17.38 -15.43 -31.93
CA THR A 97 16.03 -14.93 -31.63
C THR A 97 15.13 -16.07 -31.19
N LEU A 98 14.47 -15.88 -30.05
CA LEU A 98 13.46 -16.78 -29.50
C LEU A 98 12.07 -16.28 -29.89
N PHE A 99 11.32 -17.14 -30.57
CA PHE A 99 9.89 -17.01 -30.83
C PHE A 99 9.13 -17.91 -29.88
N ALA A 100 8.28 -17.33 -29.04
CA ALA A 100 7.46 -18.05 -28.09
C ALA A 100 5.98 -17.73 -28.33
N SER A 101 5.11 -18.73 -28.41
CA SER A 101 3.66 -18.51 -28.53
C SER A 101 2.85 -19.46 -27.66
N TYR A 102 1.80 -18.94 -27.03
CA TYR A 102 0.88 -19.71 -26.21
C TYR A 102 -0.58 -19.53 -26.65
N GLY A 103 -1.33 -20.64 -26.81
CA GLY A 103 -2.75 -20.65 -27.17
C GLY A 103 -3.12 -21.55 -28.35
N ASP A 104 -4.41 -21.57 -28.69
CA ASP A 104 -4.96 -22.38 -29.78
C ASP A 104 -4.72 -21.68 -31.15
N PRO A 105 -4.03 -22.33 -32.11
CA PRO A 105 -3.79 -21.80 -33.45
C PRO A 105 -5.06 -21.41 -34.21
N ALA A 106 -6.20 -22.05 -33.93
CA ALA A 106 -7.45 -21.83 -34.65
C ALA A 106 -8.25 -20.61 -34.15
N THR A 107 -8.01 -20.13 -32.92
CA THR A 107 -8.92 -19.16 -32.29
C THR A 107 -8.26 -17.96 -31.61
N ARG A 108 -7.03 -18.08 -31.05
CA ARG A 108 -6.20 -16.97 -30.51
C ARG A 108 -4.91 -17.52 -29.87
N ALA A 109 -3.76 -17.24 -30.50
CA ALA A 109 -2.45 -17.45 -29.90
C ALA A 109 -1.78 -16.10 -29.55
N VAL A 110 -1.13 -16.02 -28.40
CA VAL A 110 -0.33 -14.87 -27.97
C VAL A 110 1.14 -15.20 -28.24
N SER A 111 1.79 -14.43 -29.12
CA SER A 111 3.21 -14.61 -29.46
C SER A 111 4.09 -13.48 -28.95
N ARG A 112 5.37 -13.80 -28.69
CA ARG A 112 6.44 -12.88 -28.32
C ARG A 112 7.72 -13.28 -29.04
N GLU A 113 8.49 -12.28 -29.43
CA GLU A 113 9.80 -12.43 -30.04
C GLU A 113 10.81 -11.68 -29.18
N VAL A 114 11.88 -12.35 -28.76
CA VAL A 114 12.90 -11.77 -27.90
C VAL A 114 14.28 -12.24 -28.34
N GLN A 115 15.27 -11.34 -28.28
CA GLN A 115 16.65 -11.69 -28.57
C GLN A 115 17.27 -12.46 -27.40
N LEU A 116 17.88 -13.61 -27.70
CA LEU A 116 18.55 -14.45 -26.71
C LEU A 116 19.87 -13.80 -26.26
N PRO A 117 20.14 -13.77 -24.94
CA PRO A 117 21.42 -13.32 -24.41
C PRO A 117 22.57 -14.27 -24.77
N GLU A 118 23.82 -13.81 -24.67
CA GLU A 118 25.00 -14.58 -25.10
C GLU A 118 25.32 -15.81 -24.22
N SER A 119 24.88 -15.81 -22.96
CA SER A 119 25.15 -16.91 -22.01
C SER A 119 23.97 -17.88 -21.88
N GLU A 120 24.26 -19.17 -21.92
CA GLU A 120 23.28 -20.27 -21.82
C GLU A 120 22.39 -20.17 -20.56
N ALA A 121 22.98 -19.85 -19.40
CA ALA A 121 22.22 -19.67 -18.16
C ALA A 121 21.19 -18.53 -18.24
N ALA A 122 21.54 -17.42 -18.91
CA ALA A 122 20.62 -16.31 -19.11
C ALA A 122 19.58 -16.61 -20.20
N GLN A 123 19.90 -17.48 -21.16
CA GLN A 123 18.94 -17.95 -22.17
C GLN A 123 17.85 -18.82 -21.51
N LEU A 124 18.24 -19.75 -20.63
CA LEU A 124 17.30 -20.58 -19.88
C LEU A 124 16.41 -19.75 -18.97
N GLU A 125 16.97 -18.76 -18.25
CA GLU A 125 16.19 -17.84 -17.41
C GLU A 125 15.18 -17.02 -18.24
N LEU A 126 15.59 -16.53 -19.41
CA LEU A 126 14.70 -15.80 -20.32
C LEU A 126 13.57 -16.69 -20.85
N ILE A 127 13.88 -17.94 -21.24
CA ILE A 127 12.89 -18.92 -21.70
C ILE A 127 11.88 -19.22 -20.59
N GLN A 128 12.33 -19.38 -19.35
CA GLN A 128 11.45 -19.57 -18.18
C GLN A 128 10.52 -18.38 -18.00
N LEU A 129 11.07 -17.18 -17.85
CA LEU A 129 10.30 -15.97 -17.60
C LEU A 129 9.30 -15.69 -18.72
N LEU A 130 9.69 -15.88 -19.97
CA LEU A 130 8.83 -15.64 -21.13
C LEU A 130 7.69 -16.65 -21.20
N SER A 131 8.00 -17.94 -21.00
CA SER A 131 7.01 -19.01 -21.03
C SER A 131 6.04 -18.92 -19.84
N GLY A 132 6.55 -18.65 -18.64
CA GLY A 132 5.75 -18.39 -17.45
C GLY A 132 4.81 -17.21 -17.63
N ASN A 133 5.29 -16.10 -18.22
CA ASN A 133 4.44 -14.96 -18.54
C ASN A 133 3.40 -15.29 -19.61
N LEU A 134 3.75 -16.00 -20.68
CA LEU A 134 2.82 -16.35 -21.76
C LEU A 134 1.71 -17.31 -21.30
N VAL A 135 2.06 -18.33 -20.50
CA VAL A 135 1.09 -19.27 -19.93
C VAL A 135 0.19 -18.60 -18.90
N ARG A 136 0.70 -17.60 -18.17
CA ARG A 136 -0.03 -16.85 -17.13
C ARG A 136 -0.66 -15.53 -17.63
N ASP A 137 -0.59 -15.19 -18.92
CA ASP A 137 -0.91 -13.83 -19.40
C ASP A 137 -2.41 -13.47 -19.30
N GLU A 138 -2.79 -12.93 -18.13
CA GLU A 138 -4.04 -12.22 -17.87
C GLU A 138 -4.11 -10.82 -18.53
N ALA A 139 -3.01 -10.31 -19.14
CA ALA A 139 -2.95 -8.94 -19.67
C ALA A 139 -3.60 -8.78 -21.06
N SER A 140 -3.72 -9.87 -21.82
CA SER A 140 -4.37 -9.87 -23.14
C SER A 140 -5.90 -9.62 -23.05
N ALA A 141 -6.53 -10.06 -21.96
CA ALA A 141 -7.95 -9.76 -21.68
C ALA A 141 -8.19 -8.27 -21.39
N LEU A 142 -7.21 -7.60 -20.77
CA LEU A 142 -7.25 -6.17 -20.48
C LEU A 142 -7.06 -5.33 -21.74
N LEU A 143 -6.12 -5.72 -22.62
CA LEU A 143 -5.88 -5.05 -23.90
C LEU A 143 -7.02 -5.27 -24.91
N ALA A 144 -7.70 -6.43 -24.88
CA ALA A 144 -8.91 -6.65 -25.67
C ALA A 144 -10.07 -5.74 -25.25
N ARG A 145 -10.25 -5.49 -23.94
CA ARG A 145 -11.23 -4.52 -23.41
C ARG A 145 -10.88 -3.08 -23.76
N LEU A 146 -9.59 -2.71 -23.76
CA LEU A 146 -9.15 -1.37 -24.13
C LEU A 146 -9.21 -1.11 -25.64
N ARG A 147 -9.00 -2.15 -26.48
CA ARG A 147 -9.14 -2.07 -27.94
C ARG A 147 -10.59 -2.05 -28.42
N ALA A 148 -11.53 -2.58 -27.63
CA ALA A 148 -12.94 -2.61 -28.00
C ALA A 148 -13.61 -1.23 -28.03
N GLY A 149 -13.01 -0.21 -27.38
CA GLY A 149 -13.56 1.15 -27.30
C GLY A 149 -14.97 1.20 -26.66
N PRO A 150 -15.49 2.39 -26.30
CA PRO A 150 -16.92 2.53 -26.04
C PRO A 150 -17.65 2.34 -27.37
N LYS A 151 -18.61 1.40 -27.43
CA LYS A 151 -19.57 1.38 -28.54
C LYS A 151 -20.32 2.71 -28.54
N GLU A 152 -20.19 3.48 -29.60
CA GLU A 152 -21.08 4.60 -29.90
C GLU A 152 -22.51 4.05 -30.00
N THR A 153 -23.35 4.41 -29.03
CA THR A 153 -24.78 4.20 -29.13
C THR A 153 -25.30 5.18 -30.18
N GLU A 154 -25.69 4.66 -31.35
CA GLU A 154 -26.39 5.42 -32.37
C GLU A 154 -27.60 6.13 -31.75
N MET A 155 -27.67 7.45 -31.96
CA MET A 155 -28.83 8.28 -31.66
C MET A 155 -30.01 7.82 -32.51
N ASN A 156 -30.87 6.98 -31.93
CA ASN A 156 -32.24 6.85 -32.42
C ASN A 156 -33.10 7.87 -31.68
N VAL A 157 -33.69 8.81 -32.43
CA VAL A 157 -34.58 9.85 -31.91
C VAL A 157 -35.93 9.21 -31.63
N GLU A 158 -36.24 9.01 -30.35
CA GLU A 158 -37.57 8.58 -29.88
C GLU A 158 -38.40 9.81 -29.44
N PRO A 159 -39.69 9.91 -29.81
CA PRO A 159 -40.47 11.12 -29.60
C PRO A 159 -40.91 11.32 -28.14
N ALA A 160 -41.26 12.57 -27.82
CA ALA A 160 -41.57 13.09 -26.48
C ALA A 160 -42.58 12.25 -25.67
N PRO A 161 -42.46 12.21 -24.33
CA PRO A 161 -43.26 11.33 -23.47
C PRO A 161 -44.70 11.84 -23.32
N PRO A 162 -45.70 10.95 -23.19
CA PRO A 162 -47.03 11.36 -22.77
C PRO A 162 -47.06 11.66 -21.25
N GLU A 163 -48.02 12.52 -20.92
CA GLU A 163 -48.32 13.10 -19.62
C GLU A 163 -48.49 12.06 -18.50
N VAL A 164 -47.88 12.34 -17.35
CA VAL A 164 -47.78 11.46 -16.17
C VAL A 164 -49.16 11.33 -15.49
N ALA A 165 -49.72 10.12 -15.51
CA ALA A 165 -50.80 9.73 -14.60
C ALA A 165 -50.24 9.54 -13.17
N PRO A 166 -51.01 9.83 -12.10
CA PRO A 166 -50.53 9.78 -10.72
C PRO A 166 -50.11 8.36 -10.29
N PRO A 167 -49.16 8.23 -9.35
CA PRO A 167 -48.49 6.97 -9.07
C PRO A 167 -49.45 5.94 -8.46
N SER A 168 -49.63 4.83 -9.18
CA SER A 168 -50.09 3.57 -8.61
C SER A 168 -49.03 3.03 -7.65
N ALA A 169 -49.50 2.44 -6.54
CA ALA A 169 -48.70 1.88 -5.46
C ALA A 169 -47.55 0.99 -5.97
N PRO A 170 -46.40 0.93 -5.27
CA PRO A 170 -45.23 0.20 -5.73
C PRO A 170 -45.55 -1.29 -5.87
N ASP A 171 -45.51 -1.77 -7.11
CA ASP A 171 -45.39 -3.18 -7.41
C ASP A 171 -44.13 -3.73 -6.75
N SER A 172 -44.29 -4.91 -6.17
CA SER A 172 -43.30 -5.72 -5.47
C SER A 172 -41.90 -5.64 -6.09
N PRO A 173 -40.82 -5.57 -5.28
CA PRO A 173 -39.47 -5.63 -5.81
C PRO A 173 -39.27 -6.94 -6.60
N PRO A 174 -38.46 -6.91 -7.69
CA PRO A 174 -38.20 -8.09 -8.49
C PRO A 174 -37.64 -9.22 -7.61
N PRO A 175 -37.93 -10.49 -7.93
CA PRO A 175 -37.57 -11.60 -7.05
C PRO A 175 -36.05 -11.61 -6.89
N LYS A 176 -35.60 -11.40 -5.65
CA LYS A 176 -34.22 -11.66 -5.24
C LYS A 176 -33.87 -13.05 -5.75
N GLU A 177 -32.86 -13.12 -6.61
CA GLU A 177 -32.20 -14.37 -6.95
C GLU A 177 -31.93 -15.07 -5.62
N LYS A 178 -32.48 -16.29 -5.45
CA LYS A 178 -32.38 -17.03 -4.19
C LYS A 178 -30.90 -17.18 -3.87
N GLU A 179 -30.37 -16.33 -3.00
CA GLU A 179 -29.28 -16.70 -2.11
C GLU A 179 -29.67 -18.08 -1.59
N LEU A 180 -28.86 -19.09 -1.92
CA LEU A 180 -29.05 -20.40 -1.31
C LEU A 180 -29.21 -20.13 0.19
N PRO A 181 -30.28 -20.63 0.84
CA PRO A 181 -30.44 -20.42 2.26
C PRO A 181 -29.14 -20.84 2.94
N PRO A 182 -28.60 -20.06 3.90
CA PRO A 182 -27.40 -20.46 4.61
C PRO A 182 -27.61 -21.90 5.07
N LYS A 183 -26.67 -22.80 4.75
CA LYS A 183 -26.74 -24.19 5.22
C LYS A 183 -27.05 -24.11 6.72
N ARG A 184 -28.21 -24.62 7.15
CA ARG A 184 -28.60 -24.61 8.56
C ARG A 184 -27.53 -25.40 9.31
N ARG A 185 -26.65 -24.68 10.00
CA ARG A 185 -25.63 -25.29 10.84
C ARG A 185 -26.28 -25.74 12.14
N GLY A 186 -25.84 -26.89 12.65
CA GLY A 186 -26.08 -27.22 14.04
C GLY A 186 -25.54 -26.10 14.92
N GLN A 187 -26.31 -25.73 15.95
CA GLN A 187 -25.90 -24.71 16.92
C GLN A 187 -25.23 -25.40 18.10
N MET A 188 -24.12 -24.83 18.57
CA MET A 188 -23.45 -25.25 19.78
C MET A 188 -23.36 -24.08 20.77
N PRO A 189 -24.02 -24.16 21.94
CA PRO A 189 -24.02 -23.05 22.89
C PRO A 189 -22.63 -22.84 23.52
N ILE A 190 -21.88 -23.91 23.81
CA ILE A 190 -20.56 -23.87 24.44
C ILE A 190 -19.67 -24.93 23.82
N SER A 191 -18.48 -24.57 23.37
CA SER A 191 -17.42 -25.47 22.92
C SER A 191 -16.13 -25.30 23.72
N LEU A 192 -15.48 -26.42 24.01
CA LEU A 192 -14.15 -26.50 24.62
C LEU A 192 -13.21 -27.25 23.67
N THR A 193 -12.15 -26.60 23.22
CA THR A 193 -11.25 -27.15 22.19
C THR A 193 -9.79 -27.14 22.65
N LEU A 194 -9.15 -28.30 22.77
CA LEU A 194 -7.72 -28.34 23.09
C LEU A 194 -6.89 -28.15 21.82
N PHE A 195 -7.15 -28.99 20.83
CA PHE A 195 -6.51 -29.00 19.51
C PHE A 195 -7.46 -29.69 18.53
N SER A 196 -7.99 -29.00 17.52
CA SER A 196 -8.95 -29.61 16.58
C SER A 196 -8.36 -30.86 15.91
N PRO A 197 -9.05 -32.02 15.91
CA PRO A 197 -10.47 -32.20 16.28
C PRO A 197 -10.75 -32.58 17.75
N VAL A 198 -9.74 -32.65 18.63
CA VAL A 198 -9.90 -32.89 20.08
C VAL A 198 -10.61 -31.71 20.73
N SER A 199 -11.93 -31.82 20.77
CA SER A 199 -12.87 -30.83 21.27
C SER A 199 -14.13 -31.50 21.84
N SER A 200 -14.95 -30.73 22.55
CA SER A 200 -16.27 -31.17 22.99
C SER A 200 -17.21 -31.57 21.85
N ASP A 201 -16.89 -31.18 20.61
CA ASP A 201 -17.63 -31.55 19.40
C ASP A 201 -16.69 -31.77 18.20
N PRO A 202 -16.47 -33.03 17.77
CA PRO A 202 -15.63 -33.36 16.61
C PRO A 202 -16.07 -32.70 15.29
N PHE A 203 -17.31 -32.20 15.22
CA PHE A 203 -17.90 -31.56 14.04
C PHE A 203 -18.00 -30.03 14.18
N LEU A 204 -17.25 -29.41 15.10
CA LEU A 204 -17.27 -27.96 15.32
C LEU A 204 -17.06 -27.12 14.04
N LYS A 205 -16.32 -27.66 13.08
CA LYS A 205 -16.10 -27.09 11.73
C LYS A 205 -17.39 -26.91 10.91
N GLU A 206 -18.45 -27.63 11.24
CA GLU A 206 -19.76 -27.61 10.56
C GLU A 206 -20.82 -26.84 11.38
N HIS A 207 -20.48 -26.43 12.60
CA HIS A 207 -21.41 -25.81 13.55
C HIS A 207 -21.15 -24.32 13.77
N GLU A 208 -22.18 -23.66 14.28
CA GLU A 208 -22.13 -22.29 14.77
C GLU A 208 -21.98 -22.31 16.30
N ALA A 209 -20.90 -21.74 16.82
CA ALA A 209 -20.64 -21.64 18.26
C ALA A 209 -21.09 -20.28 18.81
N HIS A 210 -21.70 -20.25 20.00
CA HIS A 210 -21.96 -19.01 20.74
C HIS A 210 -20.86 -18.67 21.73
N PHE A 211 -20.29 -19.69 22.37
CA PHE A 211 -19.18 -19.56 23.28
C PHE A 211 -18.14 -20.62 22.94
N ASP A 212 -16.92 -20.21 22.63
CA ASP A 212 -15.84 -21.13 22.28
C ASP A 212 -14.59 -20.80 23.07
N VAL A 213 -14.06 -21.76 23.81
CA VAL A 213 -12.79 -21.62 24.52
C VAL A 213 -11.85 -22.71 24.05
N GLY A 214 -10.64 -22.34 23.66
CA GLY A 214 -9.65 -23.32 23.31
C GLY A 214 -8.19 -22.93 23.51
N ALA A 215 -7.34 -23.95 23.51
CA ALA A 215 -5.95 -23.82 23.96
C ALA A 215 -4.99 -23.54 22.79
N PHE A 216 -4.85 -24.45 21.83
CA PHE A 216 -3.78 -24.39 20.83
C PHE A 216 -4.27 -24.17 19.40
N TYR A 217 -5.30 -24.91 18.98
CA TYR A 217 -5.86 -24.80 17.63
C TYR A 217 -7.35 -25.08 17.66
N SER A 218 -8.16 -24.11 17.23
CA SER A 218 -9.61 -24.25 17.11
C SER A 218 -10.05 -23.99 15.67
N GLU A 219 -10.93 -24.86 15.18
CA GLU A 219 -11.50 -24.78 13.84
C GLU A 219 -13.03 -24.84 13.94
N ILE A 220 -13.67 -23.70 13.74
CA ILE A 220 -15.11 -23.48 13.92
C ILE A 220 -15.72 -23.17 12.56
N GLY A 221 -16.93 -23.66 12.31
CA GLY A 221 -17.71 -23.23 11.16
C GLY A 221 -17.99 -21.73 11.20
N ALA A 222 -18.74 -21.29 12.21
CA ALA A 222 -19.10 -19.89 12.42
C ALA A 222 -19.15 -19.51 13.90
N LEU A 223 -18.99 -18.22 14.20
CA LEU A 223 -19.14 -17.65 15.54
C LEU A 223 -20.37 -16.74 15.62
N SER A 224 -21.19 -16.85 16.65
CA SER A 224 -22.20 -15.85 17.03
C SER A 224 -22.17 -15.62 18.54
N GLY A 225 -21.12 -14.98 19.02
CA GLY A 225 -20.94 -14.68 20.44
C GLY A 225 -19.48 -14.42 20.80
N LEU A 226 -18.93 -15.20 21.72
CA LEU A 226 -17.60 -14.99 22.27
C LEU A 226 -16.70 -16.20 22.01
N ALA A 227 -15.51 -15.95 21.49
CA ALA A 227 -14.48 -16.96 21.35
C ALA A 227 -13.16 -16.50 21.96
N VAL A 228 -12.54 -17.34 22.77
CA VAL A 228 -11.22 -17.10 23.38
C VAL A 228 -10.33 -18.30 23.10
N GLN A 229 -9.29 -18.06 22.30
CA GLN A 229 -8.36 -19.07 21.82
C GLN A 229 -6.94 -18.71 22.22
N GLY A 230 -6.23 -19.64 22.87
CA GLY A 230 -4.83 -19.41 23.27
C GLY A 230 -3.86 -19.42 22.10
N GLY A 231 -4.13 -20.22 21.06
CA GLY A 231 -3.26 -20.36 19.90
C GLY A 231 -3.87 -19.80 18.63
N VAL A 232 -4.06 -20.66 17.63
CA VAL A 232 -4.58 -20.29 16.31
C VAL A 232 -6.07 -20.60 16.21
N GLN A 233 -6.83 -19.66 15.68
CA GLN A 233 -8.27 -19.80 15.44
C GLN A 233 -8.59 -19.79 13.95
N LYS A 234 -9.40 -20.72 13.48
CA LYS A 234 -9.92 -20.73 12.11
C LYS A 234 -11.45 -20.70 12.13
N LEU A 235 -12.03 -19.63 11.58
CA LEU A 235 -13.47 -19.45 11.35
C LEU A 235 -13.71 -19.52 9.84
N HIS A 236 -14.35 -20.58 9.37
CA HIS A 236 -14.58 -20.78 7.94
C HIS A 236 -15.53 -19.73 7.34
N ASP A 237 -16.73 -19.59 7.91
CA ASP A 237 -17.74 -18.65 7.40
C ASP A 237 -17.67 -17.31 8.13
N GLY A 238 -16.70 -17.16 9.05
CA GLY A 238 -16.56 -15.99 9.89
C GLY A 238 -17.58 -15.98 11.03
N GLY A 239 -18.11 -14.82 11.37
CA GLY A 239 -19.03 -14.72 12.49
C GLY A 239 -19.30 -13.32 12.99
N ARG A 240 -20.04 -13.24 14.10
CA ARG A 240 -20.32 -11.99 14.80
C ARG A 240 -20.01 -12.11 16.29
N GLY A 241 -19.49 -11.02 16.86
CA GLY A 241 -19.24 -10.89 18.30
C GLY A 241 -17.77 -10.59 18.64
N LEU A 242 -17.25 -11.24 19.67
CA LEU A 242 -15.89 -11.08 20.16
C LEU A 242 -15.06 -12.34 19.87
N ALA A 243 -14.00 -12.20 19.09
CA ALA A 243 -13.03 -13.26 18.88
C ALA A 243 -11.66 -12.82 19.40
N VAL A 244 -11.03 -13.63 20.24
CA VAL A 244 -9.68 -13.43 20.76
C VAL A 244 -8.85 -14.66 20.41
N ALA A 245 -7.74 -14.48 19.71
CA ALA A 245 -6.78 -15.54 19.38
C ALA A 245 -5.36 -15.14 19.81
N GLY A 246 -4.73 -15.94 20.66
CA GLY A 246 -3.45 -15.61 21.29
C GLY A 246 -2.27 -15.63 20.34
N VAL A 247 -2.31 -16.43 19.26
CA VAL A 247 -1.29 -16.41 18.19
C VAL A 247 -1.84 -15.75 16.94
N GLY A 248 -3.00 -16.18 16.45
CA GLY A 248 -3.58 -15.55 15.26
C GLY A 248 -4.86 -16.19 14.79
N SER A 249 -5.52 -15.54 13.83
CA SER A 249 -6.77 -16.07 13.27
C SER A 249 -6.81 -16.08 11.75
N HIS A 250 -7.53 -17.06 11.22
CA HIS A 250 -8.03 -17.10 9.84
C HIS A 250 -9.55 -16.99 9.91
N SER A 251 -10.12 -15.88 9.49
CA SER A 251 -11.55 -15.63 9.60
C SER A 251 -12.17 -15.34 8.24
N GLY A 252 -13.34 -15.93 7.99
CA GLY A 252 -14.31 -15.42 7.02
C GLY A 252 -14.79 -14.00 7.39
N PRO A 253 -15.89 -13.53 6.78
CA PRO A 253 -16.51 -12.25 7.14
C PRO A 253 -16.79 -12.12 8.63
N PHE A 254 -16.24 -11.11 9.29
CA PHE A 254 -16.35 -10.97 10.75
C PHE A 254 -16.95 -9.64 11.17
N ARG A 255 -18.02 -9.67 11.96
CA ARG A 255 -18.69 -8.47 12.50
C ARG A 255 -18.52 -8.35 14.01
N GLY A 256 -17.75 -7.38 14.47
CA GLY A 256 -17.56 -7.11 15.90
C GLY A 256 -16.11 -6.79 16.25
N LEU A 257 -15.61 -7.39 17.33
CA LEU A 257 -14.25 -7.20 17.82
C LEU A 257 -13.42 -8.46 17.56
N ASN A 258 -12.38 -8.33 16.74
CA ASN A 258 -11.44 -9.41 16.44
C ASN A 258 -10.05 -9.03 16.98
N VAL A 259 -9.54 -9.79 17.95
CA VAL A 259 -8.26 -9.55 18.63
C VAL A 259 -7.31 -10.72 18.35
N ASN A 260 -6.15 -10.44 17.77
CA ASN A 260 -5.15 -11.45 17.43
C ASN A 260 -3.78 -11.10 18.04
N GLY A 261 -3.06 -12.07 18.57
CA GLY A 261 -1.75 -11.85 19.16
C GLY A 261 -0.70 -11.43 18.12
N PHE A 262 -0.39 -12.30 17.17
CA PHE A 262 0.64 -12.06 16.15
C PHE A 262 0.04 -11.69 14.79
N TYR A 263 -0.80 -12.55 14.22
CA TYR A 263 -1.33 -12.34 12.86
C TYR A 263 -2.85 -12.51 12.74
N GLY A 264 -3.46 -11.85 11.75
CA GLY A 264 -4.86 -12.01 11.40
C GLY A 264 -5.07 -12.05 9.89
N LEU A 265 -5.64 -13.12 9.36
CA LEU A 265 -6.08 -13.21 7.96
C LEU A 265 -7.60 -13.16 7.95
N VAL A 266 -8.15 -11.97 7.68
CA VAL A 266 -9.58 -11.72 7.72
C VAL A 266 -10.10 -11.53 6.31
N THR A 267 -11.22 -12.15 5.95
CA THR A 267 -11.78 -11.99 4.61
C THR A 267 -12.35 -10.59 4.44
N SER A 268 -13.33 -10.25 5.26
CA SER A 268 -13.88 -8.90 5.42
C SER A 268 -14.21 -8.67 6.90
N SER A 269 -14.25 -7.41 7.33
CA SER A 269 -14.59 -7.08 8.71
C SER A 269 -15.53 -5.88 8.81
N GLU A 270 -16.44 -5.91 9.78
CA GLU A 270 -17.24 -4.76 10.20
C GLU A 270 -17.08 -4.59 11.72
N GLY A 271 -16.32 -3.57 12.15
CA GLY A 271 -16.05 -3.31 13.56
C GLY A 271 -14.59 -2.97 13.84
N LEU A 272 -14.03 -3.56 14.90
CA LEU A 272 -12.66 -3.29 15.36
C LEU A 272 -11.82 -4.56 15.21
N THR A 273 -10.72 -4.45 14.48
CA THR A 273 -9.69 -5.50 14.41
C THR A 273 -8.41 -5.01 15.07
N VAL A 274 -7.94 -5.70 16.10
CA VAL A 274 -6.67 -5.41 16.79
C VAL A 274 -5.76 -6.61 16.61
N THR A 275 -4.56 -6.40 16.08
CA THR A 275 -3.61 -7.49 15.82
C THR A 275 -2.20 -7.05 16.15
N GLY A 276 -1.44 -7.81 16.93
CA GLY A 276 -0.15 -7.33 17.43
C GLY A 276 0.89 -7.06 16.34
N PHE A 277 1.01 -7.89 15.31
CA PHE A 277 2.03 -7.69 14.26
C PHE A 277 1.45 -7.42 12.87
N TYR A 278 0.69 -8.34 12.30
CA TYR A 278 0.26 -8.24 10.90
C TYR A 278 -1.19 -8.67 10.69
N VAL A 279 -1.98 -7.80 10.06
CA VAL A 279 -3.34 -8.14 9.63
C VAL A 279 -3.51 -7.92 8.14
N ARG A 280 -4.12 -8.91 7.47
CA ARG A 280 -4.52 -8.84 6.07
C ARG A 280 -6.03 -9.00 5.93
N HIS A 281 -6.67 -7.98 5.38
CA HIS A 281 -8.01 -8.05 4.84
C HIS A 281 -7.94 -8.48 3.38
N LYS A 282 -8.56 -9.62 3.03
CA LYS A 282 -8.59 -10.11 1.64
C LYS A 282 -9.49 -9.22 0.76
N GLU A 283 -10.59 -8.75 1.33
CA GLU A 283 -11.58 -7.89 0.70
C GLU A 283 -11.62 -6.53 1.41
N THR A 284 -12.80 -6.03 1.72
CA THR A 284 -13.01 -4.74 2.38
C THR A 284 -13.15 -4.87 3.89
N PHE A 285 -12.79 -3.82 4.60
CA PHE A 285 -13.15 -3.63 6.01
C PHE A 285 -14.03 -2.39 6.18
N ARG A 286 -14.86 -2.39 7.22
CA ARG A 286 -15.67 -1.25 7.67
C ARG A 286 -15.45 -1.04 9.15
N GLY A 287 -14.62 -0.06 9.52
CA GLY A 287 -14.33 0.28 10.91
C GLY A 287 -12.86 0.59 11.16
N LEU A 288 -12.32 0.13 12.29
CA LEU A 288 -10.95 0.45 12.71
C LEU A 288 -10.09 -0.81 12.71
N THR A 289 -8.95 -0.74 12.05
CA THR A 289 -7.92 -1.78 12.10
C THR A 289 -6.67 -1.21 12.77
N VAL A 290 -6.18 -1.89 13.82
CA VAL A 290 -4.97 -1.51 14.56
C VAL A 290 -3.99 -2.67 14.53
N SER A 291 -2.82 -2.46 13.94
CA SER A 291 -1.73 -3.44 13.88
C SER A 291 -0.42 -2.76 13.49
N LEU A 292 0.75 -3.37 13.76
CA LEU A 292 2.02 -2.80 13.27
C LEU A 292 2.04 -2.73 11.74
N VAL A 293 1.51 -3.76 11.07
CA VAL A 293 1.37 -3.82 9.63
C VAL A 293 -0.08 -4.14 9.26
N ASN A 294 -0.76 -3.18 8.61
CA ASN A 294 -2.10 -3.35 8.08
C ASN A 294 -2.04 -3.52 6.57
N SER A 295 -2.71 -4.53 6.04
CA SER A 295 -2.87 -4.76 4.61
C SER A 295 -4.34 -4.95 4.27
N ALA A 296 -4.87 -4.15 3.35
CA ALA A 296 -6.20 -4.30 2.80
C ALA A 296 -6.11 -4.51 1.28
N GLY A 297 -6.53 -5.68 0.83
CA GLY A 297 -6.52 -6.08 -0.57
C GLY A 297 -7.41 -5.21 -1.46
N LYS A 298 -7.25 -5.36 -2.78
CA LYS A 298 -8.26 -4.90 -3.73
C LYS A 298 -9.36 -5.95 -3.75
N ALA A 299 -10.61 -5.54 -3.48
CA ALA A 299 -11.74 -6.44 -3.64
C ALA A 299 -11.75 -6.99 -5.08
N LYS A 300 -11.78 -8.32 -5.22
CA LYS A 300 -11.88 -8.96 -6.52
C LYS A 300 -13.22 -8.59 -7.15
N ALA A 301 -13.19 -7.91 -8.29
CA ALA A 301 -14.37 -7.54 -9.06
C ALA A 301 -14.94 -8.74 -9.85
N GLU A 302 -15.01 -9.92 -9.22
CA GLU A 302 -15.30 -11.17 -9.93
C GLU A 302 -16.80 -11.33 -10.28
N LYS A 303 -17.68 -10.44 -9.78
CA LYS A 303 -19.13 -10.45 -10.11
C LYS A 303 -19.83 -9.10 -10.26
N ILE A 304 -19.13 -7.96 -10.20
CA ILE A 304 -19.76 -6.65 -10.36
C ILE A 304 -19.29 -6.04 -11.68
N SER A 305 -19.89 -6.51 -12.77
CA SER A 305 -19.96 -5.72 -13.99
C SER A 305 -20.84 -4.50 -13.68
N GLU A 306 -20.33 -3.29 -13.90
CA GLU A 306 -21.05 -1.99 -13.87
C GLU A 306 -21.11 -1.18 -12.56
N GLY A 307 -20.45 -1.61 -11.47
CA GLY A 307 -20.40 -0.85 -10.21
C GLY A 307 -19.04 -0.18 -9.92
N PRO A 308 -19.00 0.91 -9.11
CA PRO A 308 -17.74 1.41 -8.57
C PRO A 308 -17.06 0.30 -7.75
N ALA A 309 -15.74 0.17 -7.89
CA ALA A 309 -14.96 -0.83 -7.16
C ALA A 309 -15.20 -0.70 -5.64
N PRO A 310 -15.34 -1.82 -4.90
CA PRO A 310 -15.56 -1.77 -3.47
C PRO A 310 -14.45 -0.98 -2.77
N MET A 311 -14.84 -0.19 -1.77
CA MET A 311 -13.93 0.60 -0.95
C MET A 311 -14.01 0.12 0.49
N SER A 312 -12.87 -0.06 1.14
CA SER A 312 -12.86 -0.15 2.60
C SER A 312 -13.28 1.19 3.21
N GLU A 313 -13.96 1.17 4.33
CA GLU A 313 -14.42 2.34 5.06
C GLU A 313 -13.83 2.37 6.46
N GLY A 314 -13.24 3.50 6.87
CA GLY A 314 -12.74 3.70 8.22
C GLY A 314 -11.23 3.93 8.30
N ALA A 315 -10.58 3.42 9.35
CA ALA A 315 -9.21 3.78 9.68
C ALA A 315 -8.27 2.58 9.80
N MET A 316 -7.05 2.74 9.30
CA MET A 316 -5.92 1.84 9.60
C MET A 316 -4.89 2.60 10.42
N ILE A 317 -4.51 2.03 11.58
CA ILE A 317 -3.51 2.58 12.48
C ILE A 317 -2.39 1.54 12.62
N GLY A 318 -1.16 1.93 12.29
CA GLY A 318 -0.02 1.03 12.33
C GLY A 318 1.30 1.71 12.01
N LEU A 319 2.41 0.97 12.00
CA LEU A 319 3.66 1.50 11.46
C LEU A 319 3.61 1.56 9.94
N VAL A 320 3.03 0.53 9.33
CA VAL A 320 2.89 0.41 7.88
C VAL A 320 1.43 0.10 7.55
N ASN A 321 0.83 0.93 6.69
CA ASN A 321 -0.52 0.74 6.20
C ASN A 321 -0.48 0.59 4.68
N ILE A 322 -1.02 -0.52 4.16
CA ILE A 322 -1.08 -0.83 2.73
C ILE A 322 -2.55 -1.02 2.35
N GLY A 323 -3.05 -0.25 1.39
CA GLY A 323 -4.46 -0.29 0.99
C GLY A 323 -4.70 -0.35 -0.52
N GLY A 324 -5.75 -1.09 -0.89
CA GLY A 324 -6.35 -1.11 -2.23
C GLY A 324 -7.18 0.14 -2.52
N ASN A 325 -8.45 0.17 -2.09
CA ASN A 325 -9.29 1.37 -2.09
C ASN A 325 -9.76 1.67 -0.66
N LEU A 326 -9.72 2.94 -0.23
CA LEU A 326 -10.07 3.33 1.14
C LEU A 326 -10.81 4.66 1.17
N GLN A 327 -11.89 4.71 1.95
CA GLN A 327 -12.56 5.93 2.40
C GLN A 327 -12.35 6.06 3.91
N GLY A 328 -11.52 7.02 4.33
CA GLY A 328 -11.25 7.28 5.74
C GLY A 328 -9.81 7.69 5.99
N ALA A 329 -9.12 7.05 6.95
CA ALA A 329 -7.82 7.51 7.43
C ALA A 329 -6.75 6.41 7.46
N GLN A 330 -5.51 6.78 7.16
CA GLN A 330 -4.33 5.95 7.45
C GLN A 330 -3.41 6.74 8.36
N ILE A 331 -3.03 6.15 9.48
CA ILE A 331 -2.13 6.77 10.46
C ILE A 331 -0.98 5.81 10.70
N GLY A 332 0.23 6.22 10.35
CA GLY A 332 1.41 5.40 10.51
C GLY A 332 2.70 6.04 10.05
N LEU A 333 3.83 5.33 10.13
CA LEU A 333 5.08 5.86 9.61
C LEU A 333 5.09 5.87 8.07
N VAL A 334 4.58 4.79 7.48
CA VAL A 334 4.50 4.60 6.03
C VAL A 334 3.07 4.23 5.64
N ASN A 335 2.46 5.05 4.81
CA ASN A 335 1.12 4.82 4.27
C ASN A 335 1.20 4.66 2.76
N VAL A 336 0.74 3.52 2.24
CA VAL A 336 0.75 3.20 0.81
C VAL A 336 -0.66 2.87 0.35
N GLN A 337 -1.20 3.68 -0.55
CA GLN A 337 -2.47 3.42 -1.22
C GLN A 337 -2.28 3.23 -2.72
N ALA A 338 -2.50 2.01 -3.20
CA ALA A 338 -2.35 1.69 -4.62
C ALA A 338 -3.56 2.09 -5.49
N GLY A 339 -4.76 2.19 -4.90
CA GLY A 339 -5.98 2.61 -5.57
C GLY A 339 -6.49 3.97 -5.08
N LYS A 340 -7.82 4.13 -5.04
CA LYS A 340 -8.46 5.39 -4.67
C LYS A 340 -8.45 5.59 -3.15
N MET A 341 -7.98 6.75 -2.70
CA MET A 341 -8.06 7.22 -1.32
C MET A 341 -9.00 8.42 -1.23
N ARG A 342 -10.04 8.30 -0.40
CA ARG A 342 -10.92 9.41 -0.02
C ARG A 342 -10.76 9.68 1.47
N GLY A 343 -9.99 10.70 1.84
CA GLY A 343 -9.79 11.07 3.24
C GLY A 343 -8.36 11.49 3.56
N ALA A 344 -7.80 11.00 4.67
CA ALA A 344 -6.54 11.50 5.22
C ALA A 344 -5.45 10.43 5.30
N GLN A 345 -4.20 10.80 5.00
CA GLN A 345 -3.01 10.03 5.35
C GLN A 345 -2.14 10.86 6.28
N ILE A 346 -1.69 10.27 7.39
CA ILE A 346 -0.81 10.92 8.37
C ILE A 346 0.39 10.00 8.59
N GLY A 347 1.57 10.46 8.23
CA GLY A 347 2.79 9.68 8.40
C GLY A 347 4.07 10.35 7.95
N LEU A 348 5.20 9.68 8.12
CA LEU A 348 6.47 10.22 7.61
C LEU A 348 6.50 10.16 6.08
N VAL A 349 6.02 9.05 5.53
CA VAL A 349 5.94 8.81 4.09
C VAL A 349 4.52 8.41 3.71
N ASN A 350 3.92 9.18 2.80
CA ASN A 350 2.63 8.88 2.23
C ASN A 350 2.76 8.67 0.72
N VAL A 351 2.27 7.56 0.22
CA VAL A 351 2.22 7.21 -1.21
C VAL A 351 0.77 6.96 -1.58
N SER A 352 0.28 7.61 -2.62
CA SER A 352 -1.11 7.46 -3.08
C SER A 352 -1.21 7.44 -4.59
N GLY A 353 -2.03 6.51 -5.12
CA GLY A 353 -2.35 6.43 -6.54
C GLY A 353 -3.36 7.49 -6.99
N ASP A 354 -4.44 7.70 -6.24
CA ASP A 354 -5.41 8.78 -6.46
C ASP A 354 -5.96 9.24 -5.11
N LEU A 355 -5.54 10.42 -4.64
CA LEU A 355 -5.93 10.96 -3.34
C LEU A 355 -6.89 12.15 -3.49
N SER A 356 -8.12 11.93 -3.00
CA SER A 356 -9.13 12.95 -2.79
C SER A 356 -9.24 13.27 -1.29
N GLY A 357 -8.34 14.12 -0.80
CA GLY A 357 -8.35 14.59 0.57
C GLY A 357 -7.04 15.26 0.96
N ALA A 358 -6.47 14.89 2.10
CA ALA A 358 -5.25 15.49 2.64
C ALA A 358 -4.20 14.41 2.95
N ALA A 359 -2.92 14.72 2.74
CA ALA A 359 -1.84 13.92 3.30
C ALA A 359 -0.91 14.83 4.08
N LEU A 360 -0.61 14.43 5.31
CA LEU A 360 0.33 15.07 6.19
C LEU A 360 1.54 14.17 6.35
N GLY A 361 2.69 14.63 5.85
CA GLY A 361 3.93 13.90 6.01
C GLY A 361 5.16 14.63 5.52
N LEU A 362 6.32 14.11 5.91
CA LEU A 362 7.62 14.64 5.47
C LEU A 362 7.78 14.44 3.96
N LEU A 363 7.35 13.28 3.47
CA LEU A 363 7.37 12.94 2.05
C LEU A 363 5.97 12.52 1.63
N ASN A 364 5.45 13.16 0.58
CA ASN A 364 4.21 12.76 -0.05
C ASN A 364 4.44 12.52 -1.54
N PHE A 365 3.99 11.37 -2.02
CA PHE A 365 4.13 10.95 -3.42
C PHE A 365 2.77 10.56 -4.00
N GLY A 366 2.56 10.92 -5.26
CA GLY A 366 1.35 10.57 -6.00
C GLY A 366 1.11 11.53 -7.16
N PRO A 367 0.27 11.15 -8.14
CA PRO A 367 -0.02 11.99 -9.30
C PRO A 367 -0.80 13.27 -8.93
N ASN A 368 -1.52 13.28 -7.81
CA ASN A 368 -2.25 14.46 -7.33
C ASN A 368 -1.41 15.37 -6.41
N VAL A 369 -0.15 14.98 -6.11
CA VAL A 369 0.76 15.75 -5.28
C VAL A 369 1.52 16.75 -6.14
N ARG A 370 1.45 18.03 -5.79
CA ARG A 370 2.28 19.09 -6.36
C ARG A 370 3.42 19.39 -5.40
N ALA A 371 4.63 19.00 -5.76
CA ALA A 371 5.83 19.36 -5.02
C ALA A 371 6.37 20.69 -5.56
N SER A 372 6.64 21.65 -4.69
CA SER A 372 7.29 22.92 -5.02
C SER A 372 8.48 23.17 -4.11
N ALA A 373 9.54 23.77 -4.65
CA ALA A 373 10.71 24.19 -3.90
C ALA A 373 10.51 25.63 -3.40
N LEU A 374 10.92 25.91 -2.17
CA LEU A 374 10.77 27.22 -1.55
C LEU A 374 12.12 27.71 -1.04
N ALA A 375 12.32 29.01 -1.15
CA ALA A 375 13.35 29.72 -0.40
C ALA A 375 12.73 30.96 0.23
N TRP A 376 12.93 31.17 1.54
CA TRP A 376 12.38 32.33 2.23
C TRP A 376 13.32 32.86 3.30
N ALA A 377 13.21 34.16 3.57
CA ALA A 377 13.81 34.77 4.74
C ALA A 377 12.73 34.96 5.81
N SER A 378 13.08 34.76 7.08
CA SER A 378 12.24 35.11 8.22
C SER A 378 12.97 36.07 9.14
N VAL A 379 12.28 37.09 9.64
CA VAL A 379 12.77 38.01 10.67
C VAL A 379 11.93 37.87 11.92
N ASN A 380 12.60 37.75 13.06
CA ASN A 380 11.98 37.60 14.38
C ASN A 380 12.43 38.78 15.24
N PRO A 381 11.71 39.92 15.22
CA PRO A 381 12.08 41.07 16.03
C PRO A 381 11.79 40.78 17.51
N GLU A 382 12.73 40.15 18.20
CA GLU A 382 12.75 40.10 19.66
C GLU A 382 13.24 41.45 20.19
N LEU A 383 12.33 42.22 20.81
CA LEU A 383 12.67 43.54 21.28
C LEU A 383 13.48 43.57 22.59
N ASN A 384 13.48 42.53 23.45
CA ASN A 384 14.14 42.56 24.78
C ASN A 384 14.20 41.17 25.50
N ALA A 385 14.67 40.09 24.88
CA ALA A 385 14.85 38.79 25.59
C ALA A 385 16.33 38.38 25.64
N PRO A 386 16.88 37.99 26.81
CA PRO A 386 18.25 37.50 26.89
C PRO A 386 18.38 36.15 26.18
N ALA A 387 19.36 36.08 25.27
CA ALA A 387 19.90 34.88 24.63
C ALA A 387 19.00 34.11 23.65
N ARG A 388 18.47 34.75 22.61
CA ARG A 388 17.80 34.06 21.49
C ARG A 388 18.09 34.74 20.15
N ILE A 389 18.09 33.94 19.09
CA ILE A 389 18.49 34.25 17.70
C ILE A 389 18.03 35.65 17.27
N ALA A 390 18.94 36.62 17.31
CA ALA A 390 18.68 37.97 16.81
C ALA A 390 19.21 38.07 15.39
N GLY A 391 18.33 37.94 14.41
CA GLY A 391 18.68 38.15 13.01
C GLY A 391 17.71 37.53 12.02
N PRO A 392 17.84 37.88 10.73
CA PRO A 392 17.15 37.17 9.67
C PRO A 392 17.66 35.72 9.58
N MET A 393 16.75 34.77 9.41
CA MET A 393 17.09 33.40 9.03
C MET A 393 16.71 33.18 7.58
N GLY A 394 17.60 32.56 6.81
CA GLY A 394 17.31 32.06 5.47
C GLY A 394 16.86 30.62 5.54
N HIS A 395 15.89 30.24 4.72
CA HIS A 395 15.33 28.90 4.70
C HIS A 395 15.22 28.38 3.29
N VAL A 396 15.34 27.07 3.17
CA VAL A 396 14.99 26.31 1.97
C VAL A 396 14.04 25.20 2.35
N GLY A 397 13.14 24.80 1.45
CA GLY A 397 12.19 23.75 1.76
C GLY A 397 11.45 23.20 0.56
N VAL A 398 10.68 22.16 0.81
CA VAL A 398 9.80 21.52 -0.15
C VAL A 398 8.38 21.53 0.41
N LYS A 399 7.43 22.06 -0.36
CA LYS A 399 5.99 22.03 -0.06
C LYS A 399 5.34 20.95 -0.90
N TYR A 400 4.65 20.02 -0.25
CA TYR A 400 3.85 18.99 -0.89
C TYR A 400 2.39 19.36 -0.77
N ARG A 401 1.78 19.81 -1.87
CA ARG A 401 0.39 20.26 -1.92
C ARG A 401 -0.52 19.21 -2.56
N ILE A 402 -1.60 18.89 -1.87
CA ILE A 402 -2.71 18.08 -2.37
C ILE A 402 -3.98 18.93 -2.28
N ARG A 403 -4.51 19.32 -3.44
CA ARG A 403 -5.57 20.33 -3.55
C ARG A 403 -5.18 21.63 -2.83
N ASN A 404 -5.88 21.97 -1.76
CA ASN A 404 -5.68 23.17 -0.96
C ASN A 404 -4.86 22.90 0.31
N PHE A 405 -4.68 21.64 0.69
CA PHE A 405 -3.88 21.28 1.86
C PHE A 405 -2.42 21.05 1.47
N TYR A 406 -1.48 21.40 2.33
CA TYR A 406 -0.06 21.09 2.12
C TYR A 406 0.66 20.73 3.41
N SER A 407 1.71 19.93 3.26
CA SER A 407 2.81 19.87 4.22
C SER A 407 4.04 20.60 3.68
N LEU A 408 4.83 21.17 4.57
CA LEU A 408 6.06 21.89 4.27
C LEU A 408 7.19 21.27 5.10
N VAL A 409 8.27 20.87 4.45
CA VAL A 409 9.52 20.48 5.12
C VAL A 409 10.55 21.54 4.80
N GLY A 410 11.21 22.09 5.81
CA GLY A 410 12.18 23.16 5.65
C GLY A 410 13.44 22.97 6.45
N LEU A 411 14.49 23.66 6.03
CA LEU A 411 15.73 23.82 6.77
C LEU A 411 16.08 25.31 6.79
N GLY A 412 16.09 25.88 7.99
CA GLY A 412 16.54 27.24 8.26
C GLY A 412 18.01 27.31 8.66
N LEU A 413 18.65 28.41 8.29
CA LEU A 413 20.00 28.80 8.67
C LEU A 413 19.97 30.25 9.15
N GLY A 414 20.52 30.49 10.33
CA GLY A 414 20.62 31.80 10.95
C GLY A 414 21.96 32.01 11.66
N ALA A 415 22.14 33.22 12.17
CA ALA A 415 23.25 33.54 13.08
C ALA A 415 22.73 33.57 14.52
N GLU A 416 23.45 32.97 15.44
CA GLU A 416 23.17 33.04 16.86
C GLU A 416 23.43 34.45 17.38
N ALA A 417 22.52 34.98 18.21
CA ALA A 417 22.80 36.17 19.01
C ALA A 417 22.61 35.80 20.49
N THR A 418 23.72 35.48 21.17
CA THR A 418 23.70 35.24 22.62
C THR A 418 23.73 36.54 23.41
N GLY A 419 23.17 36.49 24.62
CA GLY A 419 22.92 37.63 25.49
C GLY A 419 24.12 38.57 25.67
N CYS A 420 23.84 39.86 25.51
CA CYS A 420 24.73 40.94 25.88
C CYS A 420 24.90 40.95 27.41
N GLY A 421 26.12 40.74 27.90
CA GLY A 421 26.55 41.42 29.12
C GLY A 421 26.74 42.92 28.84
N THR A 422 27.16 43.69 29.85
CA THR A 422 27.40 45.14 29.73
C THR A 422 28.69 45.52 28.97
N GLU A 423 29.47 44.56 28.44
CA GLU A 423 30.78 44.84 27.82
C GLU A 423 30.88 44.34 26.35
N PRO A 424 31.10 45.25 25.36
CA PRO A 424 31.42 44.95 23.96
C PRO A 424 32.92 44.63 23.71
N PRO A 425 33.30 44.01 22.56
CA PRO A 425 32.48 43.67 21.40
C PRO A 425 31.84 42.27 21.48
N CYS A 426 30.52 42.25 21.28
CA CYS A 426 29.68 41.06 21.26
C CYS A 426 29.76 40.35 19.90
N ARG A 427 30.37 39.16 19.83
CA ARG A 427 30.25 38.26 18.66
C ARG A 427 30.30 36.79 19.11
N SER A 428 29.14 36.17 19.33
CA SER A 428 29.00 34.77 18.93
C SER A 428 28.61 34.81 17.47
N ASN A 429 29.45 34.25 16.60
CA ASN A 429 29.22 34.18 15.16
C ASN A 429 28.78 32.76 14.77
N ASP A 430 28.16 32.05 15.72
CA ASP A 430 27.78 30.66 15.53
C ASP A 430 26.57 30.54 14.61
N VAL A 431 26.54 29.43 13.88
CA VAL A 431 25.50 29.11 12.91
C VAL A 431 24.39 28.35 13.62
N VAL A 432 23.16 28.84 13.46
CA VAL A 432 21.96 28.15 13.94
C VAL A 432 21.33 27.38 12.80
N PHE A 433 21.06 26.10 13.05
CA PHE A 433 20.30 25.23 12.16
C PHE A 433 18.87 25.11 12.69
N ALA A 434 17.89 25.21 11.79
CA ALA A 434 16.47 25.17 12.13
C ALA A 434 15.69 24.24 11.18
N PRO A 435 15.88 22.91 11.25
CA PRO A 435 14.98 21.98 10.57
C PRO A 435 13.54 22.21 11.05
N GLY A 436 12.59 22.22 10.12
CA GLY A 436 11.20 22.52 10.42
C GLY A 436 10.20 21.76 9.57
N PHE A 437 9.00 21.67 10.12
CA PHE A 437 7.85 21.02 9.53
C PHE A 437 6.63 21.92 9.71
N GLY A 438 5.83 22.06 8.65
CA GLY A 438 4.58 22.78 8.70
C GLY A 438 3.45 22.09 7.98
N ALA A 439 2.24 22.50 8.34
CA ALA A 439 1.01 22.04 7.74
C ALA A 439 0.08 23.23 7.56
N GLY A 440 -0.54 23.34 6.39
CA GLY A 440 -1.31 24.51 6.04
C GLY A 440 -2.40 24.29 5.03
N TYR A 441 -3.22 25.32 4.88
CA TYR A 441 -4.29 25.39 3.91
C TYR A 441 -4.12 26.64 3.04
N ARG A 442 -4.29 26.46 1.73
CA ARG A 442 -4.18 27.50 0.72
C ARG A 442 -5.55 27.82 0.13
N PHE A 443 -5.92 29.09 0.18
CA PHE A 443 -7.11 29.67 -0.43
C PHE A 443 -6.72 30.40 -1.70
N ASP A 444 -6.99 29.81 -2.86
CA ASP A 444 -6.79 30.47 -4.15
C ASP A 444 -7.92 31.52 -4.36
N LEU A 445 -7.56 32.81 -4.34
CA LEU A 445 -8.49 33.94 -4.48
C LEU A 445 -8.71 34.35 -5.95
N GLY A 446 -7.98 33.71 -6.86
CA GLY A 446 -8.02 33.94 -8.30
C GLY A 446 -6.87 33.21 -8.99
N PRO A 447 -6.63 33.46 -10.29
CA PRO A 447 -5.60 32.75 -11.06
C PRO A 447 -4.16 33.09 -10.63
N ARG A 448 -3.96 34.23 -9.96
CA ARG A 448 -2.63 34.71 -9.56
C ARG A 448 -2.45 34.95 -8.06
N PHE A 449 -3.52 35.06 -7.29
CA PHE A 449 -3.43 35.43 -5.88
C PHE A 449 -3.96 34.30 -5.00
N ALA A 450 -3.28 34.03 -3.90
CA ALA A 450 -3.78 33.15 -2.87
C ALA A 450 -3.32 33.59 -1.49
N VAL A 451 -4.09 33.19 -0.49
CA VAL A 451 -3.75 33.35 0.92
C VAL A 451 -3.55 31.97 1.51
N GLU A 452 -2.51 31.79 2.30
CA GLU A 452 -2.20 30.55 3.00
C GLU A 452 -2.25 30.78 4.50
N VAL A 453 -2.76 29.80 5.25
CA VAL A 453 -2.74 29.78 6.71
C VAL A 453 -2.09 28.47 7.13
N ASP A 454 -1.02 28.55 7.92
CA ASP A 454 -0.27 27.36 8.35
C ASP A 454 0.35 27.47 9.73
N GLY A 455 0.58 26.31 10.34
CA GLY A 455 1.47 26.17 11.48
C GLY A 455 2.82 25.65 11.00
N TYR A 456 3.91 26.27 11.44
CA TYR A 456 5.28 25.85 11.13
C TYR A 456 6.08 25.72 12.41
N HIS A 457 6.52 24.51 12.71
CA HIS A 457 7.37 24.20 13.86
C HIS A 457 8.81 23.98 13.39
N GLN A 458 9.77 24.52 14.14
CA GLN A 458 11.19 24.33 13.88
C GLN A 458 11.93 24.07 15.19
N VAL A 459 12.98 23.25 15.10
CA VAL A 459 13.90 22.99 16.21
C VAL A 459 15.19 23.75 15.92
N GLU A 460 15.47 24.77 16.73
CA GLU A 460 16.64 25.63 16.56
C GLU A 460 17.79 25.11 17.43
N PHE A 461 18.95 24.88 16.84
CA PHE A 461 20.14 24.43 17.57
C PHE A 461 21.44 25.02 17.02
N SER A 462 22.39 25.28 17.91
CA SER A 462 23.75 25.76 17.60
C SER A 462 24.76 24.69 18.04
N PRO A 463 25.62 24.15 17.15
CA PRO A 463 26.57 23.09 17.52
C PRO A 463 27.70 23.54 18.46
N ARG A 464 27.99 24.84 18.49
CA ARG A 464 29.10 25.45 19.26
C ARG A 464 28.62 26.46 20.30
N GLY A 465 27.38 26.94 20.16
CA GLY A 465 26.77 27.85 21.10
C GLY A 465 26.56 27.20 22.46
N ALA A 466 26.67 28.01 23.51
CA ALA A 466 26.36 27.62 24.89
C ALA A 466 24.85 27.38 25.13
N SER A 467 24.00 27.55 24.11
CA SER A 467 22.54 27.48 24.20
C SER A 467 21.99 26.11 23.82
N ASN A 468 21.16 25.57 24.71
CA ASN A 468 20.26 24.44 24.48
C ASN A 468 19.43 24.61 23.19
N SER A 469 18.97 23.50 22.61
CA SER A 469 18.00 23.54 21.52
C SER A 469 16.70 24.21 21.98
N HIS A 470 16.01 24.93 21.10
CA HIS A 470 14.72 25.55 21.40
C HIS A 470 13.69 25.14 20.35
N GLY A 471 12.48 24.82 20.79
CA GLY A 471 11.35 24.60 19.90
C GLY A 471 10.67 25.93 19.58
N ALA A 472 10.50 26.26 18.31
CA ALA A 472 9.76 27.45 17.89
C ALA A 472 8.59 27.07 16.98
N THR A 473 7.37 27.46 17.37
CA THR A 473 6.15 27.21 16.60
C THR A 473 5.56 28.53 16.14
N SER A 474 5.37 28.69 14.84
CA SER A 474 4.78 29.89 14.24
C SER A 474 3.42 29.58 13.66
N GLY A 475 2.41 30.37 14.00
CA GLY A 475 1.18 30.46 13.21
C GLY A 475 1.37 31.54 12.15
N ARG A 476 1.17 31.20 10.87
CA ARG A 476 1.50 32.08 9.74
C ARG A 476 0.29 32.33 8.87
N VAL A 477 0.15 33.58 8.44
CA VAL A 477 -0.73 33.97 7.34
C VAL A 477 0.16 34.52 6.23
N THR A 478 0.03 33.96 5.02
CA THR A 478 0.91 34.25 3.90
C THR A 478 0.11 34.64 2.68
N ALA A 479 0.35 35.84 2.14
CA ALA A 479 -0.15 36.23 0.83
C ALA A 479 0.85 35.77 -0.24
N SER A 480 0.36 35.16 -1.32
CA SER A 480 1.17 34.69 -2.44
C SER A 480 0.66 35.24 -3.79
N PHE A 481 1.61 35.59 -4.65
CA PHE A 481 1.39 36.09 -5.99
C PHE A 481 2.16 35.25 -7.00
N LYS A 482 1.42 34.60 -7.91
CA LYS A 482 1.96 33.82 -9.02
C LYS A 482 2.37 34.77 -10.15
N ALA A 483 3.67 35.06 -10.23
CA ALA A 483 4.25 35.93 -11.24
C ALA A 483 4.35 35.25 -12.61
N ALA A 484 4.68 33.95 -12.61
CA ALA A 484 4.76 33.10 -13.79
C ALA A 484 4.24 31.69 -13.48
N ASP A 485 4.12 30.83 -14.50
CA ASP A 485 3.70 29.44 -14.29
C ASP A 485 4.67 28.63 -13.43
N THR A 486 5.92 29.05 -13.36
CA THR A 486 7.01 28.38 -12.62
C THR A 486 7.41 29.10 -11.34
N VAL A 487 6.96 30.34 -11.10
CA VAL A 487 7.44 31.18 -9.97
C VAL A 487 6.30 31.91 -9.29
N SER A 488 6.23 31.81 -7.96
CA SER A 488 5.43 32.68 -7.10
C SER A 488 6.28 33.40 -6.07
N PHE A 489 5.89 34.62 -5.74
CA PHE A 489 6.40 35.36 -4.59
C PHE A 489 5.41 35.27 -3.45
N PHE A 490 5.90 35.28 -2.21
CA PHE A 490 5.04 35.31 -1.05
C PHE A 490 5.61 36.18 0.07
N ILE A 491 4.70 36.72 0.88
CA ILE A 491 5.00 37.51 2.07
C ILE A 491 3.95 37.24 3.14
N GLY A 492 4.37 37.19 4.39
CA GLY A 492 3.47 36.90 5.49
C GLY A 492 4.10 37.15 6.84
N GLY A 493 3.36 36.74 7.86
CA GLY A 493 3.82 36.77 9.23
C GLY A 493 2.78 36.21 10.19
N GLY A 494 3.07 36.30 11.47
CA GLY A 494 2.16 35.91 12.54
C GLY A 494 2.87 35.70 13.88
N PRO A 495 2.17 35.13 14.88
CA PRO A 495 2.77 34.85 16.18
C PRO A 495 3.72 33.65 16.12
N ARG A 496 4.87 33.79 16.75
CA ARG A 496 5.89 32.77 17.00
C ARG A 496 5.97 32.53 18.50
N LEU A 497 5.70 31.30 18.92
CA LEU A 497 5.85 30.83 20.28
C LEU A 497 7.19 30.11 20.39
N VAL A 498 8.04 30.52 21.33
CA VAL A 498 9.31 29.85 21.61
C VAL A 498 9.20 29.14 22.94
N VAL A 499 9.36 27.82 22.92
CA VAL A 499 9.41 26.96 24.10
C VAL A 499 10.88 26.67 24.39
N PRO A 500 11.44 27.27 25.45
CA PRO A 500 12.78 26.96 25.92
C PRO A 500 12.91 25.50 26.36
N ASN A 501 14.12 24.96 26.29
CA ASN A 501 14.46 23.69 26.95
C ASN A 501 14.90 23.86 28.42
N ASP A 502 14.91 25.08 28.95
CA ASP A 502 15.15 25.39 30.36
C ASP A 502 13.86 25.87 31.05
N ASP A 503 13.89 26.10 32.36
CA ASP A 503 12.74 26.59 33.15
C ASP A 503 12.35 28.05 32.83
N SER A 504 12.87 28.64 31.75
CA SER A 504 12.46 29.98 31.33
C SER A 504 10.99 29.99 30.91
N PRO A 505 10.30 31.15 31.03
CA PRO A 505 8.94 31.28 30.54
C PRO A 505 8.87 31.15 29.02
N ILE A 506 7.75 30.61 28.53
CA ILE A 506 7.39 30.63 27.10
C ILE A 506 7.31 32.09 26.63
N SER A 507 7.96 32.40 25.52
CA SER A 507 7.88 33.72 24.89
C SER A 507 7.02 33.68 23.65
N VAL A 508 6.28 34.77 23.41
CA VAL A 508 5.51 34.99 22.18
C VAL A 508 6.04 36.25 21.53
N ALA A 509 6.47 36.14 20.28
CA ALA A 509 7.00 37.23 19.49
C ALA A 509 6.38 37.21 18.08
N PRO A 510 6.30 38.34 17.38
CA PRO A 510 5.95 38.32 15.96
C PRO A 510 7.08 37.70 15.13
N THR A 511 6.71 37.05 14.04
CA THR A 511 7.61 36.65 12.95
C THR A 511 7.07 37.15 11.63
N PHE A 512 7.96 37.58 10.74
CA PHE A 512 7.62 37.95 9.37
C PHE A 512 8.47 37.15 8.41
N HIS A 513 7.92 36.77 7.27
CA HIS A 513 8.63 36.02 6.25
C HIS A 513 8.28 36.48 4.84
N ALA A 514 9.25 36.38 3.94
CA ALA A 514 9.06 36.62 2.52
C ALA A 514 9.96 35.71 1.70
N GLY A 515 9.50 35.30 0.53
CA GLY A 515 10.24 34.32 -0.26
C GLY A 515 9.67 34.05 -1.63
N ILE A 516 10.21 33.00 -2.23
CA ILE A 516 9.87 32.50 -3.56
C ILE A 516 9.48 31.02 -3.48
N GLU A 517 8.50 30.64 -4.29
CA GLU A 517 8.07 29.26 -4.51
C GLU A 517 8.23 28.93 -6.01
N LEU A 518 8.88 27.80 -6.29
CA LEU A 518 9.20 27.28 -7.62
C LEU A 518 8.43 25.97 -7.86
N PHE A 519 7.72 25.86 -8.97
CA PHE A 519 6.87 24.70 -9.31
C PHE A 519 7.50 23.72 -10.28
#